data_AF-A0A7J7EX64-F1
#
_entry.id   AF-A0A7J7EX64-F1
#
_cell.length_a   1.000
_cell.length_b   1.000
_cell.length_c   1.000
_cell.angle_alpha   90.00
_cell.angle_beta   90.00
_cell.angle_gamma   90.00
#
_symmetry.space_group_name_H-M   'P 1'
#
loop_
_entity.id
_entity.type
_entity.pdbx_description
1 polymer ?
#
loop_
_entity_poly.entity_id
_entity_poly.type
_entity_poly.pdbx_seq_one_letter_code
_entity_poly.pdbx_strand_id
1 'polypeptide(L)'
;MLSNLVQLNISNNPHLLSLNKYTFANTSSLRYLDLRNTGLQTLDHTAFHNLITLQTLYLSGNPWKCNCSFLDFTIYLIVSHLNHPESKSKFSHSLAVENPVGVRCIEGKVQQRWKEGYASCLDNERGKRGEGFR
;
A
#
# COMPACT_ATOMS: atom_id res chain seq x y z
N MET A 1 20.97 13.68 -5.77
CA MET A 1 19.53 13.89 -5.47
C MET A 1 18.74 13.76 -6.76
N LEU A 2 17.61 13.06 -6.76
CA LEU A 2 16.80 12.81 -7.97
C LEU A 2 15.55 13.69 -7.97
N SER A 3 15.72 14.99 -7.69
CA SER A 3 14.62 15.95 -7.51
C SER A 3 13.78 16.18 -8.77
N ASN A 4 14.32 15.89 -9.96
CA ASN A 4 13.63 16.04 -11.24
C ASN A 4 13.03 14.72 -11.76
N LEU A 5 13.13 13.63 -10.99
CA LEU A 5 12.60 12.35 -11.41
C LEU A 5 11.08 12.38 -11.38
N VAL A 6 10.46 12.29 -12.57
CA VAL A 6 9.00 12.33 -12.74
C VAL A 6 8.39 10.93 -12.79
N GLN A 7 9.11 9.97 -13.36
CA GLN A 7 8.66 8.60 -13.51
C GLN A 7 9.75 7.64 -13.07
N LEU A 8 9.37 6.68 -12.23
CA LEU A 8 10.22 5.60 -11.77
C LEU A 8 9.52 4.28 -12.04
N ASN A 9 10.15 3.45 -12.87
CA ASN A 9 9.70 2.10 -13.12
C ASN A 9 10.74 1.13 -12.59
N ILE A 10 10.35 0.37 -11.57
CA ILE A 10 11.14 -0.73 -11.00
C ILE A 10 10.33 -2.03 -11.00
N SER A 11 9.34 -2.12 -11.90
CA SER A 11 8.56 -3.33 -12.11
C SER A 11 9.41 -4.50 -12.61
N ASN A 12 8.89 -5.71 -12.43
CA ASN A 12 9.55 -6.96 -12.84
C ASN A 12 10.92 -7.19 -12.17
N ASN A 13 11.06 -6.71 -10.94
CA ASN A 13 12.20 -6.98 -10.08
C ASN A 13 11.76 -7.90 -8.93
N PRO A 14 11.68 -9.23 -9.14
CA PRO A 14 11.11 -10.18 -8.17
C PRO A 14 11.91 -10.26 -6.87
N HIS A 15 13.17 -9.81 -6.87
CA HIS A 15 14.03 -9.76 -5.68
C HIS A 15 13.85 -8.49 -4.83
N LEU A 16 13.01 -7.54 -5.27
CA LEU A 16 12.65 -6.40 -4.44
C LEU A 16 11.59 -6.85 -3.43
N LEU A 17 12.04 -7.22 -2.24
CA LEU A 17 11.19 -7.79 -1.17
C LEU A 17 10.65 -6.74 -0.19
N SER A 18 11.32 -5.59 -0.07
CA SER A 18 10.95 -4.52 0.85
C SER A 18 11.36 -3.15 0.31
N LEU A 19 10.65 -2.11 0.77
CA LEU A 19 11.06 -0.72 0.64
C LEU A 19 11.35 -0.17 2.04
N ASN A 20 12.48 0.50 2.19
CA ASN A 20 12.83 1.14 3.46
C ASN A 20 11.95 2.39 3.67
N LYS A 21 11.83 2.82 4.92
CA LYS A 21 11.23 4.12 5.24
C LYS A 21 11.97 5.21 4.48
N TYR A 22 11.24 6.22 4.00
CA TYR A 22 11.82 7.36 3.30
C TYR A 22 12.58 7.00 2.00
N THR A 23 12.35 5.82 1.41
CA THR A 23 13.01 5.41 0.14
C THR A 23 12.88 6.48 -0.94
N PHE A 24 11.73 7.16 -1.00
CA PHE A 24 11.43 8.19 -2.00
C PHE A 24 11.51 9.62 -1.44
N ALA A 25 12.20 9.84 -0.32
CA ALA A 25 12.23 11.14 0.36
C ALA A 25 12.79 12.28 -0.50
N ASN A 26 13.67 11.97 -1.44
CA ASN A 26 14.37 12.94 -2.29
C ASN A 26 13.84 12.99 -3.74
N THR A 27 12.66 12.41 -4.01
CA THR A 27 12.02 12.39 -5.34
C THR A 27 10.67 13.12 -5.30
N SER A 28 10.68 14.39 -4.90
CA SER A 28 9.46 15.19 -4.70
C SER A 28 8.67 15.49 -6.00
N SER A 29 9.31 15.40 -7.17
CA SER A 29 8.67 15.59 -8.49
C SER A 29 8.08 14.30 -9.08
N LEU A 30 8.15 13.18 -8.36
CA LEU A 30 7.73 11.89 -8.87
C LEU A 30 6.21 11.83 -8.99
N ARG A 31 5.72 11.60 -10.22
CA ARG A 31 4.30 11.50 -10.57
C ARG A 31 3.85 10.07 -10.83
N TYR A 32 4.76 9.23 -11.32
CA TYR A 32 4.47 7.85 -11.72
C TYR A 32 5.45 6.88 -11.06
N LEU A 33 4.92 5.93 -10.30
CA LEU A 33 5.71 4.87 -9.68
C LEU A 33 5.12 3.50 -10.05
N ASP A 34 5.94 2.67 -10.68
CA ASP A 34 5.57 1.31 -11.06
C ASP A 34 6.36 0.28 -10.26
N LEU A 35 5.65 -0.44 -9.38
CA LEU A 35 6.17 -1.50 -8.52
C LEU A 35 5.57 -2.87 -8.90
N ARG A 36 5.02 -3.03 -10.11
CA ARG A 36 4.37 -4.29 -10.50
C ARG A 36 5.33 -5.45 -10.57
N ASN A 37 4.84 -6.66 -10.30
CA ASN A 37 5.62 -7.90 -10.44
C ASN A 37 6.97 -7.86 -9.71
N THR A 38 6.97 -7.33 -8.49
CA THR A 38 8.11 -7.43 -7.58
C THR A 38 7.84 -8.49 -6.52
N GLY A 39 8.73 -8.63 -5.53
CA GLY A 39 8.55 -9.57 -4.43
C GLY A 39 7.92 -8.95 -3.19
N LEU A 40 7.37 -7.74 -3.29
CA LEU A 40 6.84 -6.98 -2.16
C LEU A 40 5.66 -7.72 -1.52
N GLN A 41 5.75 -7.93 -0.22
CA GLN A 41 4.68 -8.56 0.56
C GLN A 41 3.90 -7.55 1.40
N THR A 42 4.53 -6.44 1.77
CA THR A 42 3.93 -5.35 2.55
C THR A 42 4.50 -4.01 2.10
N LEU A 43 3.81 -2.91 2.39
CA LEU A 43 4.30 -1.55 2.18
C LEU A 43 4.04 -0.72 3.42
N ASP A 44 5.07 0.00 3.86
CA ASP A 44 4.95 1.01 4.90
C ASP A 44 4.67 2.36 4.23
N HIS A 45 3.58 3.03 4.64
CA HIS A 45 3.19 4.33 4.08
C HIS A 45 4.28 5.40 4.27
N THR A 46 5.17 5.24 5.27
CA THR A 46 6.31 6.16 5.48
C THR A 46 7.34 6.11 4.35
N ALA A 47 7.37 5.07 3.52
CA ALA A 47 8.17 5.05 2.29
C ALA A 47 7.69 6.11 1.28
N PHE A 48 6.42 6.51 1.34
CA PHE A 48 5.75 7.41 0.39
C PHE A 48 5.48 8.81 0.96
N HIS A 49 5.92 9.11 2.19
CA HIS A 49 5.58 10.35 2.92
C HIS A 49 5.84 11.65 2.14
N ASN A 50 6.92 11.72 1.34
CA ASN A 50 7.30 12.92 0.57
C ASN A 50 6.81 12.92 -0.88
N LEU A 51 6.00 11.95 -1.27
CA LEU A 51 5.50 11.81 -2.64
C LEU A 51 4.24 12.65 -2.89
N ILE A 52 4.35 13.95 -2.58
CA ILE A 52 3.24 14.93 -2.63
C ILE A 52 2.69 15.09 -4.05
N THR A 53 3.54 14.93 -5.07
CA THR A 53 3.14 15.07 -6.48
C THR A 53 2.81 13.75 -7.16
N LEU A 54 2.86 12.64 -6.42
CA LEU A 54 2.58 11.32 -6.99
C LEU A 54 1.12 11.27 -7.43
N GLN A 55 0.93 10.88 -8.68
CA GLN A 55 -0.39 10.80 -9.29
C GLN A 55 -0.82 9.36 -9.43
N THR A 56 0.10 8.49 -9.88
CA THR A 56 -0.22 7.11 -10.21
C THR A 56 0.75 6.13 -9.57
N LEU A 57 0.21 5.10 -8.94
CA LEU A 57 0.94 4.01 -8.32
C LEU A 57 0.42 2.66 -8.84
N TYR A 58 1.32 1.82 -9.33
CA TYR A 58 1.00 0.45 -9.79
C TYR A 58 1.60 -0.60 -8.84
N LEU A 59 0.77 -1.57 -8.41
CA LEU A 59 1.10 -2.52 -7.34
C LEU A 59 0.74 -3.98 -7.67
N SER A 60 0.16 -4.27 -8.82
CA SER A 60 -0.28 -5.62 -9.19
C SER A 60 0.88 -6.60 -9.36
N GLY A 61 0.57 -7.90 -9.22
CA GLY A 61 1.55 -8.96 -9.40
C GLY A 61 2.54 -9.12 -8.25
N ASN A 62 2.27 -8.52 -7.10
CA ASN A 62 3.05 -8.69 -5.87
C ASN A 62 2.37 -9.66 -4.89
N PRO A 63 3.14 -10.42 -4.10
CA PRO A 63 2.62 -11.38 -3.12
C PRO A 63 2.10 -10.71 -1.82
N TRP A 64 1.10 -9.84 -1.92
CA TRP A 64 0.62 -9.02 -0.80
C TRP A 64 0.07 -9.83 0.38
N LYS A 65 0.65 -9.60 1.56
CA LYS A 65 0.14 -10.06 2.87
C LYS A 65 -0.90 -9.06 3.38
N CYS A 66 -2.17 -9.41 3.27
CA CYS A 66 -3.28 -8.57 3.70
C CYS A 66 -3.54 -8.69 5.21
N ASN A 67 -2.70 -8.03 6.00
CA ASN A 67 -2.79 -7.87 7.46
C ASN A 67 -3.06 -6.40 7.83
N CYS A 68 -3.06 -6.04 9.13
CA CYS A 68 -3.32 -4.67 9.57
C CYS A 68 -2.35 -3.63 8.95
N SER A 69 -1.07 -3.97 8.77
CA SER A 69 -0.11 -3.05 8.15
C SER A 69 -0.45 -2.76 6.69
N PHE A 70 -1.01 -3.74 5.97
CA PHE A 70 -1.49 -3.52 4.62
C PHE A 70 -2.78 -2.70 4.60
N LEU A 71 -3.67 -2.89 5.57
CA LEU A 71 -4.87 -2.06 5.75
C LEU A 71 -4.49 -0.59 5.95
N ASP A 72 -3.54 -0.28 6.84
CA ASP A 72 -3.06 1.09 7.07
C ASP A 72 -2.54 1.73 5.78
N PHE A 73 -1.79 0.97 4.98
CA PHE A 73 -1.31 1.42 3.68
C PHE A 73 -2.47 1.66 2.70
N THR A 74 -3.47 0.79 2.64
CA THR A 74 -4.65 1.03 1.78
C THR A 74 -5.44 2.27 2.20
N ILE A 75 -5.58 2.52 3.51
CA ILE A 75 -6.19 3.75 4.03
C ILE A 75 -5.37 4.96 3.56
N TYR A 76 -4.05 4.91 3.71
CA TYR A 76 -3.15 5.96 3.21
C TYR A 76 -3.38 6.25 1.72
N LEU A 77 -3.51 5.23 0.87
CA LEU A 77 -3.76 5.44 -0.56
C LEU A 77 -5.11 6.13 -0.84
N ILE A 78 -6.16 5.76 -0.11
CA ILE A 78 -7.50 6.36 -0.23
C ILE A 78 -7.46 7.83 0.17
N VAL A 79 -6.91 8.15 1.35
CA VAL A 79 -6.88 9.53 1.87
C VAL A 79 -5.89 10.42 1.10
N SER A 80 -4.88 9.82 0.46
CA SER A 80 -3.92 10.54 -0.39
C SER A 80 -4.43 10.75 -1.82
N HIS A 81 -5.65 10.27 -2.14
CA HIS A 81 -6.26 10.37 -3.47
C HIS A 81 -5.37 9.87 -4.62
N LEU A 82 -4.50 8.89 -4.34
CA LEU A 82 -3.57 8.36 -5.33
C LEU A 82 -4.33 7.53 -6.37
N ASN A 83 -4.10 7.82 -7.65
CA ASN A 83 -4.68 7.02 -8.73
C ASN A 83 -4.01 5.65 -8.75
N HIS A 84 -4.82 4.61 -8.65
CA HIS A 84 -4.38 3.23 -8.68
C HIS A 84 -5.26 2.52 -9.72
N PRO A 85 -4.83 2.47 -11.00
CA PRO A 85 -5.68 2.01 -12.11
C PRO A 85 -6.21 0.58 -11.96
N GLU A 86 -5.57 -0.20 -11.09
CA GLU A 86 -5.85 -1.60 -10.81
C GLU A 86 -7.20 -1.80 -10.08
N SER A 87 -7.72 -0.79 -9.36
CA SER A 87 -9.07 -0.87 -8.74
C SER A 87 -10.23 -0.85 -9.73
N LYS A 88 -9.99 -0.40 -10.97
CA LYS A 88 -11.03 -0.28 -12.00
C LYS A 88 -11.33 -1.59 -12.74
N SER A 89 -10.63 -2.68 -12.41
CA SER A 89 -10.85 -3.98 -13.05
C SER A 89 -11.81 -4.87 -12.23
N LYS A 90 -13.07 -4.92 -12.68
CA LYS A 90 -14.09 -5.96 -12.39
C LYS A 90 -14.26 -6.41 -10.93
N PHE A 91 -15.06 -5.68 -10.14
CA PHE A 91 -15.77 -6.28 -9.01
C PHE A 91 -17.24 -5.88 -9.03
N SER A 92 -18.12 -6.82 -9.39
CA SER A 92 -19.57 -6.67 -9.34
C SER A 92 -20.05 -6.63 -7.88
N HIS A 93 -20.49 -5.46 -7.43
CA HIS A 93 -21.45 -5.17 -6.35
C HIS A 93 -21.43 -5.93 -4.99
N SER A 94 -20.45 -6.77 -4.65
CA SER A 94 -20.35 -7.42 -3.32
C SER A 94 -18.96 -7.44 -2.68
N LEU A 95 -17.90 -7.02 -3.39
CA LEU A 95 -16.49 -7.16 -2.95
C LEU A 95 -15.76 -5.83 -2.73
N ALA A 96 -16.41 -4.68 -2.98
CA ALA A 96 -15.79 -3.36 -2.82
C ALA A 96 -15.37 -3.03 -1.38
N VAL A 97 -15.86 -3.79 -0.40
CA VAL A 97 -15.52 -3.65 1.03
C VAL A 97 -14.21 -4.39 1.37
N GLU A 98 -13.72 -5.29 0.51
CA GLU A 98 -12.61 -6.21 0.84
C GLU A 98 -11.27 -5.83 0.22
N ASN A 99 -11.22 -4.85 -0.69
CA ASN A 99 -9.98 -4.42 -1.33
C ASN A 99 -10.15 -3.11 -2.13
N PRO A 100 -10.00 -1.94 -1.50
CA PRO A 100 -10.24 -0.66 -2.16
C PRO A 100 -9.23 -0.36 -3.29
N VAL A 101 -8.10 -1.07 -3.34
CA VAL A 101 -7.00 -0.81 -4.28
C VAL A 101 -6.95 -1.83 -5.43
N GLY A 102 -7.74 -2.91 -5.38
CA GLY A 102 -7.82 -3.92 -6.45
C GLY A 102 -6.63 -4.89 -6.53
N VAL A 103 -5.84 -5.01 -5.46
CA VAL A 103 -4.61 -5.83 -5.41
C VAL A 103 -4.83 -7.21 -4.79
N ARG A 104 -4.51 -8.29 -5.50
CA ARG A 104 -4.74 -9.66 -4.98
C ARG A 104 -3.83 -9.99 -3.79
N CYS A 105 -4.41 -10.58 -2.74
CA CYS A 105 -3.68 -11.09 -1.58
C CYS A 105 -3.21 -12.54 -1.84
N ILE A 106 -2.05 -12.92 -1.31
CA ILE A 106 -1.66 -14.34 -1.25
C ILE A 106 -2.63 -15.07 -0.31
N GLU A 107 -3.23 -16.16 -0.78
CA GLU A 107 -4.36 -16.84 -0.15
C GLU A 107 -4.12 -17.17 1.34
N GLY A 108 -5.17 -17.02 2.17
CA GLY A 108 -5.12 -17.40 3.57
C GLY A 108 -6.12 -16.78 4.57
N LYS A 109 -7.20 -16.11 4.12
CA LYS A 109 -8.44 -15.67 4.87
C LYS A 109 -8.83 -14.21 4.55
N VAL A 110 -9.35 -13.94 3.35
CA VAL A 110 -9.86 -12.60 3.01
C VAL A 110 -11.39 -12.48 3.01
N GLN A 111 -12.17 -13.55 2.90
CA GLN A 111 -13.63 -13.38 2.74
C GLN A 111 -14.47 -13.29 4.03
N GLN A 112 -13.88 -13.45 5.22
CA GLN A 112 -14.65 -13.36 6.49
C GLN A 112 -14.07 -12.40 7.53
N ARG A 113 -12.76 -12.07 7.46
CA ARG A 113 -12.08 -11.24 8.47
C ARG A 113 -11.94 -9.77 8.10
N TRP A 114 -12.44 -9.27 6.97
CA TRP A 114 -12.36 -7.83 6.68
C TRP A 114 -13.29 -6.98 7.56
N LYS A 115 -14.50 -7.48 7.87
CA LYS A 115 -15.44 -6.80 8.78
C LYS A 115 -14.97 -6.81 10.24
N GLU A 116 -14.47 -7.95 10.71
CA GLU A 116 -13.99 -8.12 12.09
C GLU A 116 -12.54 -7.63 12.27
N GLY A 117 -11.73 -7.76 11.22
CA GLY A 117 -10.33 -7.37 11.19
C GLY A 117 -10.14 -5.87 11.21
N TYR A 118 -10.98 -5.11 10.50
CA TYR A 118 -10.98 -3.65 10.57
C TYR A 118 -11.19 -3.15 12.01
N ALA A 119 -12.16 -3.72 12.73
CA ALA A 119 -12.38 -3.42 14.16
C ALA A 119 -11.19 -3.86 15.04
N SER A 120 -10.65 -5.07 14.81
CA SER A 120 -9.49 -5.57 15.58
C SER A 120 -8.19 -4.80 15.33
N CYS A 121 -7.97 -4.28 14.11
CA CYS A 121 -6.80 -3.46 13.78
C CYS A 121 -6.91 -2.09 14.45
N LEU A 122 -8.11 -1.50 14.54
CA LEU A 122 -8.37 -0.27 15.29
C LEU A 122 -8.21 -0.45 16.81
N ASP A 123 -8.52 -1.63 17.35
CA ASP A 123 -8.35 -1.92 18.78
C ASP A 123 -6.88 -2.13 19.17
N ASN A 124 -6.05 -2.67 18.27
CA ASN A 124 -4.62 -2.88 18.52
C ASN A 124 -3.82 -1.57 18.58
N GLU A 125 -4.26 -0.53 17.87
CA GLU A 125 -3.66 0.83 17.91
C GLU A 125 -3.96 1.59 19.21
N ARG A 126 -5.01 1.21 19.96
CA ARG A 126 -5.25 1.72 21.32
C ARG A 126 -4.32 1.07 22.36
N GLY A 127 -3.92 -0.18 22.15
CA GLY A 127 -2.96 -0.88 23.01
C GLY A 127 -1.51 -0.40 22.87
N LYS A 128 -1.08 0.00 21.67
CA LYS A 128 0.30 0.48 21.42
C LYS A 128 0.57 1.92 21.85
N ARG A 129 -0.46 2.73 22.12
CA ARG A 129 -0.32 4.09 22.66
C ARG A 129 -0.22 4.12 24.19
N GLY A 130 -0.30 2.96 24.86
CA GLY A 130 -0.31 2.82 26.32
C GLY A 130 1.01 2.38 26.97
N GLU A 131 2.05 2.05 26.21
CA GLU A 131 3.36 1.69 26.77
C GLU A 131 4.44 2.65 26.27
N GLY A 132 4.59 3.77 26.97
CA GLY A 132 5.58 4.79 26.59
C GLY A 132 5.57 6.07 27.40
N PHE A 133 5.23 6.02 28.68
CA PHE A 133 5.65 7.02 29.67
C PHE A 133 5.79 6.32 31.02
N ARG A 134 7.02 5.94 31.35
CA ARG A 134 7.44 5.66 32.72
C ARG A 134 8.64 6.55 33.01
#